data_AF-A0A2V9CWG9-F1
#
_entry.id   AF-A0A2V9CWG9-F1
#
_cell.length_a   1.000
_cell.length_b   1.000
_cell.length_c   1.000
_cell.angle_alpha   90.00
_cell.angle_beta   90.00
_cell.angle_gamma   90.00
#
_symmetry.space_group_name_H-M   'P 1'
#
loop_
_entity.id
_entity.type
_entity.pdbx_description
1 polymer ?
#
loop_
_entity_poly.entity_id
_entity_poly.type
_entity_poly.pdbx_seq_one_letter_code
_entity_poly.pdbx_strand_id
1 'polypeptide(L)'
;MVSDDGLPKPRPAPAPRPGAIPQAQTNSAAGLRPPGLSVKWFEYRGPAKVTFDSAGPIPVSKGQAVATARFDAPGTYVLRATADDGALSTSADVTITVKPGRSTSDKP
;
A
#
# COMPACT_ATOMS: atom_id res chain seq x y z
N MET A 1 -0.81 16.42 42.31
CA MET A 1 -0.54 16.29 40.86
C MET A 1 -0.33 14.82 40.57
N VAL A 2 -1.27 14.16 39.89
CA VAL A 2 -1.14 12.76 39.47
C VAL A 2 -1.15 12.79 37.94
N SER A 3 -0.10 12.24 37.34
CA SER A 3 0.04 12.12 35.89
C SER A 3 -0.88 11.00 35.41
N ASP A 4 -1.69 11.29 34.38
CA ASP A 4 -2.50 10.30 33.67
C ASP A 4 -1.61 9.60 32.64
N ASP A 5 -1.21 8.35 32.92
CA ASP A 5 -0.15 7.63 32.19
C ASP A 5 -0.59 6.97 30.87
N GLY A 6 -1.67 7.44 30.21
CA GLY A 6 -1.93 7.26 28.76
C GLY A 6 -1.81 5.86 28.12
N LEU A 7 -1.70 4.77 28.88
CA LEU A 7 -1.44 3.44 28.34
C LEU A 7 -2.77 2.80 27.94
N PRO A 8 -2.98 2.41 26.67
CA PRO A 8 -4.20 1.73 26.27
C PRO A 8 -4.36 0.42 27.05
N LYS A 9 -5.52 0.23 27.69
CA LYS A 9 -5.85 -1.01 28.42
C LYS A 9 -5.68 -2.22 27.49
N PRO A 10 -4.95 -3.29 27.89
CA PRO A 10 -4.85 -4.50 27.09
C PRO A 10 -6.25 -5.05 26.82
N ARG A 11 -6.58 -5.27 25.54
CA ARG A 11 -7.78 -6.02 25.18
C ARG A 11 -7.68 -7.41 25.81
N PRO A 12 -8.72 -7.93 26.48
CA PRO A 12 -8.67 -9.28 27.03
C PRO A 12 -8.32 -10.28 25.93
N ALA A 13 -7.30 -11.12 26.18
CA ALA A 13 -6.94 -12.20 25.28
C ALA A 13 -8.14 -13.14 25.08
N PRO A 14 -8.49 -13.53 23.85
CA PRO A 14 -9.52 -14.55 23.63
C PRO A 14 -9.10 -15.86 24.31
N ALA A 15 -10.02 -16.51 25.02
CA ALA A 15 -9.77 -17.80 25.65
C ALA A 15 -9.22 -18.84 24.64
N PRO A 16 -8.28 -19.71 25.05
CA PRO A 16 -7.69 -20.70 24.15
C PRO A 16 -8.76 -21.70 23.69
N ARG A 17 -8.95 -21.83 22.38
CA ARG A 17 -9.79 -22.90 21.81
C ARG A 17 -9.09 -24.25 22.10
N PRO A 18 -9.81 -25.28 22.58
CA PRO A 18 -9.25 -26.63 22.67
C PRO A 18 -8.88 -27.10 21.26
N GLY A 19 -7.60 -27.37 21.03
CA GLY A 19 -7.05 -27.74 19.72
C GLY A 19 -5.88 -26.89 19.22
N ALA A 20 -5.36 -25.97 20.05
CA ALA A 20 -4.12 -25.25 19.74
C ALA A 20 -2.92 -26.22 19.70
N ILE A 21 -2.63 -26.74 18.50
CA ILE A 21 -1.28 -27.15 18.11
C ILE A 21 -0.34 -25.99 18.50
N PRO A 22 0.78 -26.24 19.20
CA PRO A 22 1.77 -25.20 19.38
C PRO A 22 2.28 -24.84 17.99
N GLN A 23 1.75 -23.76 17.41
CA GLN A 23 2.41 -23.08 16.33
C GLN A 23 3.70 -22.57 16.96
N ALA A 24 4.76 -23.38 16.85
CA ALA A 24 6.11 -22.88 16.98
C ALA A 24 6.13 -21.53 16.28
N GLN A 25 6.52 -20.48 17.00
CA GLN A 25 6.83 -19.20 16.38
C GLN A 25 8.02 -19.46 15.47
N THR A 26 7.75 -19.99 14.28
CA THR A 26 8.68 -19.97 13.18
C THR A 26 8.68 -18.51 12.79
N ASN A 27 9.62 -17.75 13.34
CA ASN A 27 10.00 -16.42 12.85
C ASN A 27 10.63 -16.50 11.45
N SER A 28 10.18 -17.45 10.63
CA SER A 28 10.44 -17.50 9.22
C SER A 28 9.42 -16.59 8.54
N ALA A 29 9.64 -15.29 8.67
CA ALA A 29 9.14 -14.29 7.70
C ALA A 29 9.67 -14.55 6.27
N ALA A 30 10.39 -15.66 6.05
CA ALA A 30 10.85 -16.19 4.78
C ALA A 30 9.72 -16.70 3.85
N GLY A 31 8.50 -16.91 4.36
CA GLY A 31 7.38 -17.43 3.56
C GLY A 31 6.53 -16.38 2.83
N LEU A 32 6.75 -15.08 3.07
CA LEU A 32 5.91 -13.99 2.56
C LEU A 32 6.64 -12.96 1.71
N ARG A 33 7.96 -13.06 1.58
CA ARG A 33 8.71 -12.20 0.65
C ARG A 33 8.65 -12.83 -0.73
N PRO A 34 8.11 -12.15 -1.75
CA PRO A 34 8.34 -12.57 -3.12
C PRO A 34 9.85 -12.73 -3.32
N PRO A 35 10.35 -13.85 -3.84
CA PRO A 35 11.77 -13.96 -4.15
C PRO A 35 12.10 -12.92 -5.24
N GLY A 36 12.97 -11.98 -4.90
CA GLY A 36 13.49 -10.98 -5.83
C GLY A 36 12.82 -9.61 -5.79
N LEU A 37 13.16 -8.79 -6.79
CA LEU A 37 12.76 -7.39 -6.87
C LEU A 37 11.23 -7.25 -7.02
N SER A 38 10.64 -6.40 -6.20
CA SER A 38 9.22 -6.05 -6.26
C SER A 38 9.04 -4.53 -6.22
N VAL A 39 7.91 -4.05 -6.75
CA VAL A 39 7.56 -2.62 -6.75
C VAL A 39 6.20 -2.43 -6.07
N LYS A 40 6.13 -1.53 -5.09
CA LYS A 40 4.88 -1.09 -4.49
C LYS A 40 4.57 0.35 -4.91
N TRP A 41 3.32 0.60 -5.28
CA TRP A 41 2.82 1.92 -5.62
C TRP A 41 1.96 2.49 -4.49
N PHE A 42 2.04 3.80 -4.30
CA PHE A 42 1.10 4.54 -3.47
C PHE A 42 0.97 5.99 -3.95
N GLU A 43 -0.17 6.59 -3.61
CA GLU A 43 -0.35 8.02 -3.74
C GLU A 43 0.45 8.73 -2.65
N TYR A 44 1.42 9.56 -3.04
CA TYR A 44 2.21 10.35 -2.11
C TYR A 44 1.57 11.71 -1.83
N ARG A 45 1.04 12.35 -2.88
CA ARG A 45 0.24 13.58 -2.79
C ARG A 45 -0.84 13.59 -3.86
N GLY A 46 -1.97 14.19 -3.54
CA GLY A 46 -3.06 14.37 -4.49
C GLY A 46 -4.26 15.07 -3.86
N PRO A 47 -5.16 15.64 -4.67
CA PRO A 47 -6.40 16.25 -4.19
C PRO A 47 -7.48 15.21 -3.83
N ALA A 48 -7.34 13.95 -4.25
CA ALA A 48 -8.28 12.88 -3.96
C ALA A 48 -7.56 11.53 -3.90
N LYS A 49 -8.26 10.48 -3.48
CA LYS A 49 -7.70 9.13 -3.41
C LYS A 49 -7.39 8.59 -4.82
N VAL A 50 -6.23 7.94 -4.97
CA VAL A 50 -5.90 7.07 -6.11
C VAL A 50 -6.10 5.61 -5.72
N THR A 51 -6.73 4.83 -6.60
CA THR A 51 -6.94 3.40 -6.40
C THR A 51 -6.08 2.61 -7.37
N PHE A 52 -5.36 1.62 -6.87
CA PHE A 52 -4.54 0.70 -7.66
C PHE A 52 -5.23 -0.65 -7.77
N ASP A 53 -5.06 -1.33 -8.91
CA ASP A 53 -5.51 -2.71 -9.13
C ASP A 53 -4.72 -3.74 -8.28
N SER A 54 -3.46 -3.44 -7.96
CA SER A 54 -2.67 -4.21 -7.00
C SER A 54 -2.81 -3.67 -5.57
N ALA A 55 -3.09 -4.58 -4.62
CA ALA A 55 -3.13 -4.27 -3.19
C ALA A 55 -1.75 -4.31 -2.49
N GLY A 56 -0.69 -4.74 -3.19
CA GLY A 56 0.62 -5.01 -2.58
C GLY A 56 1.80 -4.89 -3.54
N PRO A 57 3.01 -5.32 -3.10
CA PRO A 57 4.20 -5.34 -3.95
C PRO A 57 3.98 -6.22 -5.18
N ILE A 58 4.33 -5.67 -6.34
CA ILE A 58 4.20 -6.30 -7.65
C ILE A 58 5.57 -6.88 -8.00
N PRO A 59 5.71 -8.21 -8.16
CA PRO A 59 6.97 -8.81 -8.58
C PRO A 59 7.41 -8.27 -9.95
N VAL A 60 8.69 -7.95 -10.08
CA VAL A 60 9.26 -7.53 -11.37
C VAL A 60 9.47 -8.78 -12.23
N SER A 61 8.89 -8.77 -13.43
CA SER A 61 9.08 -9.83 -14.43
C SER A 61 9.53 -9.22 -15.75
N LYS A 62 10.59 -9.76 -16.36
CA LYS A 62 11.22 -9.22 -17.58
C LYS A 62 11.54 -7.71 -17.49
N GLY A 63 11.98 -7.27 -16.31
CA GLY A 63 12.30 -5.87 -16.04
C GLY A 63 11.09 -4.94 -15.89
N GLN A 64 9.87 -5.47 -15.76
CA GLN A 64 8.65 -4.69 -15.68
C GLN A 64 7.80 -5.06 -14.46
N ALA A 65 7.19 -4.06 -13.85
CA ALA A 65 6.11 -4.18 -12.87
C ALA A 65 5.03 -3.17 -13.25
N VAL A 66 3.82 -3.66 -13.55
CA VAL A 66 2.73 -2.86 -14.12
C VAL A 66 1.58 -2.77 -13.11
N ALA A 67 1.05 -1.57 -12.92
CA ALA A 67 -0.13 -1.30 -12.11
C ALA A 67 -1.05 -0.33 -12.85
N THR A 68 -2.36 -0.51 -12.66
CA THR A 68 -3.39 0.41 -13.15
C THR A 68 -3.81 1.32 -12.02
N ALA A 69 -3.63 2.64 -12.20
CA ALA A 69 -4.09 3.66 -11.27
C ALA A 69 -5.41 4.30 -11.77
N ARG A 70 -6.38 4.45 -10.86
CA ARG A 70 -7.65 5.13 -11.11
C ARG A 70 -7.75 6.37 -10.23
N PHE A 71 -8.11 7.49 -10.85
CA PHE A 71 -8.22 8.80 -10.22
C PHE A 71 -9.69 9.23 -10.18
N ASP A 72 -10.16 9.61 -9.00
CA ASP A 72 -11.57 9.96 -8.79
C ASP A 72 -11.87 11.45 -9.04
N ALA A 73 -10.84 12.29 -9.17
CA ALA A 73 -10.99 13.71 -9.43
C ALA A 73 -9.89 14.26 -10.38
N PRO A 74 -10.16 15.38 -11.06
CA PRO A 74 -9.11 16.14 -11.74
C PRO A 74 -8.12 16.79 -10.77
N GLY A 75 -6.87 16.94 -11.20
CA GLY A 75 -5.83 17.63 -10.45
C GLY A 75 -4.44 17.02 -10.63
N THR A 76 -3.47 17.52 -9.88
CA THR A 76 -2.08 17.04 -9.92
C THR A 76 -1.82 16.07 -8.79
N TYR A 77 -1.28 14.91 -9.15
CA TYR A 77 -0.97 13.80 -8.26
C TYR A 77 0.52 13.49 -8.33
N VAL A 78 1.09 13.10 -7.19
CA VAL A 78 2.41 12.49 -7.11
C VAL A 78 2.22 11.06 -6.64
N LEU A 79 2.52 10.10 -7.51
CA LEU A 79 2.58 8.69 -7.17
C LEU A 79 4.02 8.31 -6.85
N ARG A 80 4.24 7.52 -5.81
CA ARG A 80 5.56 6.99 -5.47
C ARG A 80 5.61 5.49 -5.73
N ALA A 81 6.58 5.09 -6.53
CA ALA A 81 7.01 3.70 -6.66
C ALA A 81 8.14 3.44 -5.66
N THR A 82 8.05 2.36 -4.90
CA THR A 82 9.13 1.87 -4.04
C THR A 82 9.53 0.49 -4.52
N ALA A 83 10.77 0.36 -4.96
CA ALA A 83 11.37 -0.91 -5.33
C ALA A 83 12.08 -1.51 -4.09
N ASP A 84 11.90 -2.81 -3.86
CA ASP A 84 12.47 -3.55 -2.75
C ASP A 84 12.90 -4.94 -3.24
N ASP A 85 14.16 -5.30 -3.02
CA ASP A 85 14.72 -6.63 -3.33
C ASP A 85 14.90 -7.52 -2.08
N GLY A 86 14.39 -7.07 -0.94
CA GLY A 86 14.54 -7.70 0.37
C GLY A 86 15.76 -7.27 1.17
N ALA A 87 16.76 -6.63 0.56
CA ALA A 87 17.95 -6.11 1.23
C ALA A 87 18.05 -4.58 1.14
N LEU A 88 17.73 -4.03 -0.03
CA LEU A 88 17.76 -2.61 -0.34
C LEU A 88 16.39 -2.15 -0.82
N SER A 89 16.12 -0.88 -0.55
CA SER A 89 14.94 -0.21 -1.07
C SER A 89 15.30 1.14 -1.66
N THR A 90 14.62 1.51 -2.75
CA THR A 90 14.74 2.81 -3.40
C THR A 90 13.37 3.28 -3.89
N SER A 91 13.18 4.58 -4.01
CA SER A 91 11.90 5.17 -4.40
C SER A 91 12.04 6.16 -5.56
N ALA A 92 11.02 6.20 -6.41
CA ALA A 92 10.87 7.17 -7.49
C ALA A 92 9.47 7.79 -7.49
N ASP A 93 9.41 9.09 -7.78
CA ASP A 93 8.17 9.86 -7.83
C ASP A 93 7.74 10.12 -9.27
N VAL A 94 6.45 9.95 -9.55
CA VAL A 94 5.81 10.19 -10.85
C VAL A 94 4.72 11.23 -10.67
N THR A 95 4.85 12.36 -11.37
CA THR A 95 3.84 13.43 -11.35
C THR A 95 2.85 13.25 -12.49
N ILE A 96 1.55 13.25 -12.17
CA ILE A 96 0.46 13.02 -13.11
C ILE A 96 -0.54 14.17 -13.00
N THR A 97 -0.94 14.73 -14.14
CA THR A 97 -1.99 15.77 -14.20
C THR A 97 -3.24 15.20 -14.86
N VAL A 98 -4.29 15.00 -14.06
CA VAL A 98 -5.61 14.55 -14.51
C VAL A 98 -6.43 15.77 -14.90
N LYS A 99 -6.87 15.83 -16.15
CA LYS A 99 -7.73 16.91 -16.65
C LYS A 99 -9.21 16.60 -16.41
N PRO A 100 -10.06 17.60 -16.17
CA PRO A 100 -11.50 17.41 -16.15
C PRO A 100 -12.00 16.77 -17.45
N GLY A 101 -12.96 15.86 -17.33
CA GLY A 101 -13.72 15.37 -18.48
C GLY A 101 -14.45 16.55 -19.13
N ARG A 102 -14.54 16.56 -20.47
CA ARG A 102 -15.39 17.55 -21.15
C ARG A 102 -16.83 17.26 -20.77
N SER A 103 -17.47 18.14 -20.03
CA SER A 103 -18.92 18.11 -19.85
C SER A 103 -19.55 18.54 -21.17
N THR A 104 -20.09 17.59 -21.94
CA THR A 104 -20.96 17.90 -23.08
C THR A 104 -22.32 18.33 -22.53
N SER A 105 -22.44 19.60 -22.16
CA SER A 105 -23.74 20.27 -22.01
C SER A 105 -23.69 21.51 -22.89
N ASP A 106 -23.89 21.30 -24.18
CA ASP A 106 -24.32 22.35 -25.09
C ASP A 106 -25.58 21.79 -25.76
N LYS A 107 -26.73 22.28 -25.34
CA LYS A 107 -27.99 22.05 -26.04
C LYS A 107 -28.51 23.43 -26.43
N PRO A 108 -28.80 23.68 -27.72
CA PRO A 108 -29.38 24.93 -28.19
C PRO A 108 -30.81 25.13 -27.68
#